data_AF-A0A1F5JMR1-F1
#
_entry.id   AF-A0A1F5JMR1-F1
#
_cell.length_a   1.000
_cell.length_b   1.000
_cell.length_c   1.000
_cell.angle_alpha   90.00
_cell.angle_beta   90.00
_cell.angle_gamma   90.00
#
_symmetry.space_group_name_H-M   'P 1'
#
loop_
_entity.id
_entity.type
_entity.pdbx_description
1 polymer ?
#
loop_
_entity_poly.entity_id
_entity_poly.type
_entity_poly.pdbx_seq_one_letter_code
_entity_poly.pdbx_strand_id
1 'polypeptide(L)'
;MLQTLQRFDPIVYLSIDTSSFYEDDIKALRKGLNEKIGQYILLKFSQHLSEGQFEAMSNLTDGNEIIRRLQQSIPNMEDKLQEELENFKREYHI
;
A
#
# COMPACT_ATOMS: atom_id res chain seq x y z
N MET A 1 -4.60 6.23 11.80
CA MET A 1 -3.83 5.47 10.79
C MET A 1 -4.33 4.03 10.83
N LEU A 2 -4.57 3.39 9.68
CA LEU A 2 -5.09 2.02 9.59
C LEU A 2 -4.15 1.03 10.30
N GLN A 3 -4.70 0.08 11.06
CA GLN A 3 -3.88 -0.87 11.83
C GLN A 3 -3.03 -1.75 10.91
N THR A 4 -3.60 -2.14 9.76
CA THR A 4 -2.94 -2.93 8.72
C THR A 4 -1.67 -2.23 8.21
N LEU A 5 -1.71 -0.91 7.99
CA LEU A 5 -0.54 -0.15 7.53
C LEU A 5 0.51 0.07 8.62
N GLN A 6 0.10 0.21 9.89
CA GLN A 6 1.03 0.41 11.00
C GLN A 6 1.97 -0.76 11.24
N ARG A 7 1.55 -1.98 10.87
CA ARG A 7 2.31 -3.23 11.08
C ARG A 7 2.82 -3.82 9.77
N PHE A 8 2.65 -3.12 8.66
CA PHE A 8 3.01 -3.63 7.34
C PHE A 8 4.51 -3.63 7.15
N ASP A 9 5.11 -4.82 7.00
CA ASP A 9 6.45 -5.00 6.46
C ASP A 9 6.33 -5.84 5.17
N PRO A 10 6.69 -5.29 3.99
CA PRO A 10 6.51 -5.97 2.73
C PRO A 10 7.37 -7.25 2.60
N ILE A 11 8.50 -7.32 3.30
CA ILE A 11 9.38 -8.50 3.28
C ILE A 11 8.73 -9.67 4.02
N VAL A 12 8.18 -9.39 5.21
CA VAL A 12 7.44 -10.38 6.02
C VAL A 12 6.16 -10.79 5.29
N TYR A 13 5.43 -9.81 4.78
CA TYR A 13 4.18 -10.00 4.06
C TYR A 13 4.33 -10.92 2.84
N LEU A 14 5.40 -10.76 2.06
CA LEU A 14 5.73 -11.58 0.89
C LEU A 14 6.57 -12.83 1.23
N SER A 15 6.88 -13.06 2.51
CA SER A 15 7.72 -14.19 2.97
C SER A 15 9.06 -14.30 2.22
N ILE A 16 9.70 -13.17 1.93
CA ILE A 16 10.99 -13.13 1.22
C ILE A 16 12.11 -13.51 2.18
N ASP A 17 12.89 -14.53 1.82
CA ASP A 17 14.11 -14.88 2.56
C ASP A 17 15.22 -13.85 2.30
N THR A 18 15.61 -13.15 3.36
CA THR A 18 16.67 -12.13 3.34
C THR A 18 17.94 -12.55 4.08
N SER A 19 18.07 -13.81 4.49
CA SER A 19 19.20 -14.26 5.32
C SER A 19 20.58 -14.06 4.67
N SER A 20 20.62 -13.94 3.34
CA SER A 20 21.84 -13.74 2.55
C SER A 20 22.10 -12.28 2.15
N PHE A 21 21.22 -11.35 2.52
CA PHE A 21 21.31 -9.95 2.10
C PHE A 21 22.04 -9.09 3.14
N TYR A 22 22.76 -8.06 2.68
CA TYR A 22 23.29 -7.03 3.57
C TYR A 22 22.17 -6.10 4.05
N GLU A 23 22.38 -5.44 5.19
CA GLU A 23 21.36 -4.58 5.81
C GLU A 23 20.88 -3.46 4.86
N ASP A 24 21.79 -2.85 4.09
CA ASP A 24 21.45 -1.79 3.16
C ASP A 24 20.65 -2.30 1.94
N ASP A 25 20.94 -3.52 1.49
CA ASP A 25 20.16 -4.18 0.44
C ASP A 25 18.73 -4.49 0.93
N ILE A 26 18.60 -4.93 2.19
CA ILE A 26 17.29 -5.16 2.83
C ILE A 26 16.50 -3.85 2.92
N LYS A 27 17.14 -2.73 3.28
CA LYS A 27 16.48 -1.41 3.32
C LYS A 27 16.02 -0.96 1.93
N ALA A 28 16.88 -1.11 0.92
CA ALA A 28 16.55 -0.77 -0.46
C ALA A 28 15.41 -1.64 -1.00
N LEU A 29 15.45 -2.95 -0.75
CA LEU A 29 14.39 -3.89 -1.10
C LEU A 29 13.07 -3.52 -0.41
N ARG A 30 13.09 -3.29 0.91
CA ARG A 30 11.89 -2.90 1.66
C ARG A 30 11.26 -1.62 1.11
N LYS A 31 12.09 -0.62 0.79
CA LYS A 31 11.62 0.64 0.18
C LYS A 31 10.97 0.39 -1.19
N GLY A 32 11.64 -0.32 -2.09
CA GLY A 32 11.11 -0.61 -3.42
C GLY A 32 9.82 -1.43 -3.40
N LEU A 33 9.71 -2.42 -2.50
CA LEU A 33 8.48 -3.18 -2.31
C LEU A 33 7.34 -2.34 -1.75
N ASN A 34 7.61 -1.49 -0.75
CA ASN A 34 6.62 -0.56 -0.22
C ASN A 34 6.10 0.40 -1.29
N GLU A 35 6.97 0.95 -2.13
CA GLU A 35 6.58 1.83 -3.23
C GLU A 35 5.69 1.07 -4.24
N LYS A 36 6.09 -0.13 -4.64
CA LYS A 36 5.32 -0.95 -5.60
C LYS A 36 3.95 -1.35 -5.06
N ILE A 37 3.88 -1.84 -3.82
CA ILE A 37 2.61 -2.25 -3.19
C ILE A 37 1.74 -1.02 -2.94
N GLY A 38 2.32 0.08 -2.46
CA GLY A 38 1.60 1.34 -2.23
C GLY A 38 0.96 1.89 -3.51
N GLN A 39 1.70 1.88 -4.63
CA GLN A 39 1.17 2.28 -5.94
C GLN A 39 0.01 1.39 -6.39
N TYR A 40 0.14 0.07 -6.22
CA TYR A 40 -0.92 -0.87 -6.53
C TYR A 40 -2.20 -0.58 -5.72
N ILE A 41 -2.08 -0.44 -4.40
CA ILE A 41 -3.21 -0.14 -3.52
C ILE A 41 -3.86 1.20 -3.89
N LEU A 42 -3.05 2.24 -4.16
CA LEU A 42 -3.57 3.55 -4.56
C LEU A 42 -4.38 3.45 -5.87
N LEU A 43 -3.88 2.69 -6.85
CA LEU A 43 -4.56 2.48 -8.14
C LEU A 43 -5.88 1.70 -7.97
N LYS A 44 -5.93 0.70 -7.08
CA LYS A 44 -7.17 -0.03 -6.80
C LYS A 44 -8.19 0.87 -6.11
N PHE A 45 -7.74 1.67 -5.14
CA PHE A 45 -8.62 2.57 -4.39
C PHE A 45 -9.07 3.78 -5.20
N SER A 46 -8.28 4.25 -6.17
CA SER A 46 -8.70 5.36 -7.04
C SER A 46 -9.95 5.02 -7.87
N GLN A 47 -10.23 3.74 -8.13
CA GLN A 47 -11.45 3.30 -8.81
C GLN A 47 -12.72 3.55 -7.99
N HIS A 48 -12.58 3.75 -6.68
CA HIS A 48 -13.69 4.07 -5.77
C HIS A 48 -13.85 5.58 -5.54
N LEU A 49 -13.00 6.40 -6.16
CA LEU A 49 -13.04 7.85 -6.03
C LEU A 49 -13.73 8.47 -7.25
N SER A 50 -14.45 9.56 -7.03
CA SER A 50 -14.84 10.44 -8.14
C SER A 50 -13.60 11.17 -8.70
N GLU A 51 -13.70 11.65 -9.93
CA GLU A 51 -12.63 12.42 -10.59
C GLU A 51 -12.17 13.61 -9.72
N GLY A 52 -13.11 14.36 -9.14
CA GLY A 52 -12.78 15.47 -8.23
C GLY A 52 -12.13 15.03 -6.91
N GLN A 53 -12.47 13.85 -6.38
CA GLN A 53 -11.80 13.30 -5.19
C GLN A 53 -10.38 12.84 -5.51
N PHE A 54 -10.17 12.24 -6.68
CA PHE A 54 -8.86 11.82 -7.15
C PHE A 54 -7.93 13.02 -7.39
N GLU A 55 -8.41 14.07 -8.08
CA GLU A 55 -7.66 15.32 -8.27
C GLU A 55 -7.33 16.02 -6.95
N ALA A 56 -8.27 16.04 -5.99
CA ALA A 56 -8.02 16.62 -4.68
C ALA A 56 -6.94 15.85 -3.89
N MET A 57 -6.74 14.57 -4.19
CA MET A 57 -5.70 13.75 -3.59
C MET A 57 -4.36 13.82 -4.33
N SER A 58 -4.35 13.94 -5.66
CA SER A 58 -3.11 13.96 -6.46
C SER A 58 -2.23 15.17 -6.16
N ASN A 59 -2.82 16.25 -5.63
CA ASN A 59 -2.12 17.45 -5.18
C ASN A 59 -1.50 17.31 -3.77
N LEU A 60 -1.72 16.20 -3.07
CA LEU A 60 -1.15 15.95 -1.75
C LEU A 60 0.22 15.29 -1.84
N THR A 61 1.16 15.79 -1.04
CA THR A 61 2.49 15.19 -0.86
C THR A 61 2.62 14.41 0.44
N ASP A 62 1.70 14.62 1.39
CA ASP A 62 1.66 13.91 2.67
C ASP A 62 0.85 12.61 2.55
N GLY A 63 1.54 11.47 2.64
CA GLY A 63 0.94 10.14 2.59
C GLY A 63 -0.10 9.89 3.70
N ASN A 64 0.05 10.51 4.87
CA ASN A 64 -0.93 10.35 5.96
C ASN A 64 -2.25 11.04 5.63
N GLU A 65 -2.18 12.22 5.01
CA GLU A 65 -3.36 12.96 4.56
C GLU A 65 -4.05 12.23 3.40
N ILE A 66 -3.29 11.63 2.48
CA ILE A 66 -3.83 10.77 1.43
C ILE A 66 -4.62 9.60 2.04
N ILE A 67 -4.02 8.86 2.98
CA ILE A 67 -4.69 7.75 3.67
C ILE A 67 -5.95 8.24 4.39
N ARG A 68 -5.88 9.37 5.09
CA ARG A 68 -7.03 9.94 5.81
C ARG A 68 -8.19 10.25 4.85
N ARG A 69 -7.92 10.83 3.68
CA ARG A 69 -8.95 11.12 2.67
C ARG A 69 -9.53 9.86 2.05
N LEU A 70 -8.69 8.86 1.78
CA LEU A 70 -9.16 7.55 1.34
C LEU A 70 -10.11 6.92 2.37
N GLN A 71 -9.78 7.01 3.66
CA GLN A 71 -10.64 6.48 4.73
C GLN A 71 -12.00 7.19 4.80
N GLN A 72 -12.06 8.48 4.44
CA GLN A 72 -13.31 9.25 4.41
C GLN A 72 -14.17 8.90 3.18
N SER A 73 -13.53 8.57 2.05
CA SER A 73 -14.23 8.28 0.80
C SER A 73 -14.60 6.81 0.63
N ILE A 74 -13.86 5.90 1.26
CA ILE A 74 -14.01 4.45 1.07
C ILE A 74 -14.51 3.81 2.38
N PRO A 75 -15.77 3.36 2.43
CA PRO A 75 -16.27 2.62 3.60
C PRO A 75 -15.54 1.28 3.75
N ASN A 76 -15.32 0.85 4.98
CA ASN A 76 -14.60 -0.39 5.32
C ASN A 76 -13.22 -0.50 4.64
N MET A 77 -12.49 0.61 4.56
CA MET A 77 -11.18 0.68 3.89
C MET A 77 -10.16 -0.33 4.46
N GLU A 78 -10.24 -0.66 5.75
CA GLU A 78 -9.36 -1.65 6.38
C GLU A 78 -9.54 -3.04 5.75
N ASP A 79 -10.78 -3.51 5.61
CA ASP A 79 -11.09 -4.81 5.01
C ASP A 79 -10.71 -4.84 3.52
N LYS A 80 -11.04 -3.76 2.80
CA LYS A 80 -10.66 -3.60 1.38
C LYS A 80 -9.15 -3.58 1.19
N LEU A 81 -8.40 -2.97 2.12
CA LEU A 81 -6.94 -2.95 2.06
C LEU A 81 -6.38 -4.37 2.21
N GLN A 82 -6.92 -5.15 3.14
CA GLN A 82 -6.51 -6.55 3.32
C GLN A 82 -6.84 -7.39 2.08
N GLU A 83 -8.03 -7.21 1.51
CA GLU A 83 -8.43 -7.88 0.26
C GLU A 83 -7.48 -7.54 -0.90
N GLU A 84 -7.17 -6.26 -1.10
CA GLU A 84 -6.28 -5.84 -2.19
C GLU A 84 -4.82 -6.28 -1.96
N LEU A 85 -4.37 -6.37 -0.71
CA LEU A 85 -3.09 -7.03 -0.43
C LEU A 85 -3.14 -8.50 -0.91
N GLU A 86 -4.13 -9.29 -0.51
CA GLU A 86 -4.23 -10.68 -0.98
C GLU A 86 -4.45 -10.80 -2.51
N ASN A 87 -5.06 -9.80 -3.15
CA ASN A 87 -5.08 -9.69 -4.62
C ASN A 87 -3.68 -9.47 -5.20
N PHE A 88 -2.86 -8.61 -4.58
CA PHE A 88 -1.50 -8.35 -5.01
C PHE A 88 -0.66 -9.65 -5.07
N LYS A 89 -0.71 -10.50 -4.04
CA LYS A 89 -0.02 -11.81 -4.07
C LYS A 89 -0.46 -12.66 -5.26
N ARG A 90 -1.78 -12.76 -5.47
CA ARG A 90 -2.38 -13.53 -6.56
C ARG A 90 -1.97 -13.01 -7.95
N GLU A 91 -2.01 -11.70 -8.16
CA GLU A 91 -1.71 -11.06 -9.44
C GLU A 91 -0.22 -11.12 -9.80
N TYR A 92 0.67 -11.06 -8.81
CA TYR A 92 2.11 -11.09 -9.03
C TYR A 92 2.74 -12.48 -8.89
N HIS A 93 1.92 -13.54 -8.71
CA HIS A 93 2.35 -14.92 -8.49
C HIS A 93 3.37 -15.08 -7.36
N ILE A 94 3.14 -14.35 -6.26
CA ILE A 94 3.97 -14.39 -5.04
C ILE A 94 3.29 -15.25 -3.98
#